data_AF-A0AA37BBQ1-F1
#
_entry.id   AF-A0AA37BBQ1-F1
#
_cell.length_a   1.000
_cell.length_b   1.000
_cell.length_c   1.000
_cell.angle_alpha   90.00
_cell.angle_beta   90.00
_cell.angle_gamma   90.00
#
_symmetry.space_group_name_H-M   'P 1'
#
loop_
_entity.id
_entity.type
_entity.pdbx_description
1 polymer ?
#
loop_
_entity_poly.entity_id
_entity_poly.type
_entity_poly.pdbx_seq_one_letter_code
_entity_poly.pdbx_strand_id
1 'polypeptide(L)'
;MGMEVPFWRTVAVFRVASLGYAALLLVRAGGYEHPAAAWTVIGVMALWTAATIFAYSVEELRGRPLLAADMLVTVGCLLSTPAIQGPHQQGSMPITATWMGGAVLAWGVHGGRRAGAAAAAIVSLADLWTRDVFGSGAGDLPVNGTVLLFLAGVLVGHVARLARQAEARMQQAIELEAAGRERERLARGIHDSVLQVLALVQRRGLRIGGEAAELGRLAGEQEAALRELVRLRPEAPTAGTADLGALLRAYSSGTVTVSTPATPLTLPARTAGEMAAAAGAALDNVVRHCGARAPAWVFAEDDGGTVTVTVRDEGPGIPAGLLEQAEAEGRLGVAQSIRGRIADLGGTVTVVSGPGRGTEIEMSVPVSPSARG
;
A
#
# COMPACT_ATOMS: atom_id res chain seq x y z
N MET A 1 -5.61 11.99 14.61
CA MET A 1 -5.08 11.75 15.95
C MET A 1 -5.07 10.25 16.14
N GLY A 2 -3.92 9.62 15.87
CA GLY A 2 -3.86 8.17 15.64
C GLY A 2 -4.13 7.33 16.89
N MET A 3 -4.38 6.05 16.69
CA MET A 3 -4.73 5.10 17.75
C MET A 3 -3.64 4.87 18.81
N GLU A 4 -2.51 5.57 18.73
CA GLU A 4 -1.44 5.51 19.73
C GLU A 4 -1.82 6.17 21.06
N VAL A 5 -2.62 7.24 21.05
CA VAL A 5 -3.01 7.96 22.28
C VAL A 5 -3.77 7.06 23.27
N PRO A 6 -4.74 6.22 22.84
CA PRO A 6 -5.34 5.20 23.70
C PRO A 6 -4.34 4.25 24.36
N PHE A 7 -3.33 3.75 23.64
CA PHE A 7 -2.34 2.82 24.21
C PHE A 7 -1.50 3.46 25.30
N TRP A 8 -1.02 4.70 25.08
CA TRP A 8 -0.25 5.43 26.08
C TRP A 8 -1.07 5.78 27.32
N ARG A 9 -2.35 6.11 27.15
CA ARG A 9 -3.29 6.30 28.28
C ARG A 9 -3.48 5.01 29.08
N THR A 10 -3.61 3.86 28.42
CA THR A 10 -3.73 2.57 29.11
C THR A 10 -2.47 2.23 29.91
N VAL A 11 -1.27 2.50 29.37
CA VAL A 11 -0.01 2.34 30.11
C VAL A 11 0.05 3.28 31.33
N ALA A 12 -0.40 4.53 31.19
CA ALA A 12 -0.49 5.46 32.32
C ALA A 12 -1.43 4.95 33.44
N VAL A 13 -2.63 4.49 33.08
CA VAL A 13 -3.60 3.90 34.03
C VAL A 13 -3.01 2.67 34.72
N PHE A 14 -2.35 1.79 33.96
CA PHE A 14 -1.66 0.62 34.51
C PHE A 14 -0.59 1.01 35.55
N ARG A 15 0.20 2.06 35.28
CA ARG A 15 1.23 2.54 36.22
C ARG A 15 0.66 3.07 37.53
N VAL A 16 -0.43 3.83 37.47
CA VAL A 16 -1.10 4.34 38.67
C VAL A 16 -1.70 3.18 39.49
N ALA A 17 -2.37 2.24 38.83
CA ALA A 17 -2.96 1.08 39.50
C ALA A 17 -1.90 0.17 40.14
N SER A 18 -0.80 -0.10 39.43
CA SER A 18 0.32 -0.91 39.95
C SER A 18 1.08 -0.22 41.09
N LEU A 19 1.23 1.10 41.05
CA LEU A 19 1.77 1.89 42.16
C LEU A 19 0.89 1.79 43.42
N GLY A 20 -0.43 1.91 43.26
CA GLY A 20 -1.37 1.73 44.37
C GLY A 20 -1.33 0.33 44.96
N TYR A 21 -1.21 -0.70 44.11
CA TYR A 21 -1.03 -2.08 44.54
C TYR A 21 0.29 -2.30 45.29
N ALA A 22 1.39 -1.71 44.82
CA ALA A 22 2.68 -1.75 45.50
C ALA A 22 2.63 -1.11 46.90
N ALA A 23 1.95 0.02 47.05
CA ALA A 23 1.71 0.66 48.35
C ALA A 23 0.86 -0.21 49.28
N LEU A 24 -0.18 -0.86 48.75
CA LEU A 24 -1.01 -1.79 49.52
C LEU A 24 -0.22 -3.01 49.99
N LEU A 25 0.63 -3.58 49.14
CA LEU A 25 1.53 -4.67 49.50
C LEU A 25 2.46 -4.26 50.64
N LEU A 26 3.03 -3.06 50.57
CA LEU A 26 3.90 -2.52 51.62
C LEU A 26 3.18 -2.41 52.97
N VAL A 27 1.95 -1.90 52.96
CA VAL A 27 1.14 -1.77 54.19
C VAL A 27 0.73 -3.14 54.75
N ARG A 28 0.42 -4.12 53.90
CA ARG A 28 -0.01 -5.47 54.32
C ARG A 28 1.13 -6.39 54.76
N ALA A 29 2.35 -6.18 54.29
CA ALA A 29 3.49 -7.05 54.58
C ALA A 29 3.94 -7.03 56.05
N GLY A 30 3.34 -6.21 56.93
CA GLY A 30 3.62 -6.22 58.36
C GLY A 30 5.00 -5.69 58.78
N GLY A 31 5.79 -5.20 57.82
CA GLY A 31 7.10 -4.57 58.02
C GLY A 31 8.22 -5.29 57.27
N TYR A 32 8.72 -4.68 56.20
CA TYR A 32 10.05 -5.01 55.68
C TYR A 32 11.11 -4.62 56.72
N GLU A 33 12.30 -5.22 56.69
CA GLU A 33 13.40 -4.89 57.62
C GLU A 33 13.73 -3.39 57.61
N HIS A 34 13.64 -2.75 56.44
CA HIS A 34 13.91 -1.32 56.27
C HIS A 34 12.68 -0.58 55.71
N PRO A 35 11.68 -0.24 56.54
CA PRO A 35 10.42 0.35 56.08
C PRO A 35 10.62 1.75 55.48
N ALA A 36 11.57 2.54 55.99
CA ALA A 36 11.90 3.85 55.43
C ALA A 36 12.49 3.77 54.01
N ALA A 37 13.33 2.75 53.75
CA ALA A 37 13.88 2.51 52.42
C ALA A 37 12.78 2.06 51.43
N ALA A 38 11.85 1.21 51.88
CA ALA A 38 10.70 0.80 51.08
C ALA A 38 9.82 1.99 50.66
N TRP A 39 9.50 2.90 51.59
CA TRP A 39 8.75 4.12 51.29
C TRP A 39 9.51 5.08 50.37
N THR A 40 10.84 5.13 50.48
CA THR A 40 11.68 5.92 49.57
C THR A 40 11.56 5.42 48.14
N VAL A 41 11.58 4.10 47.93
CA VAL A 41 11.39 3.51 46.59
C VAL A 41 9.98 3.75 46.06
N ILE A 42 8.94 3.65 46.89
CA ILE A 42 7.58 4.05 46.48
C ILE A 42 7.53 5.53 46.08
N GLY A 43 8.23 6.42 46.80
CA GLY A 43 8.37 7.83 46.44
C GLY A 43 9.01 8.03 45.06
N VAL A 44 10.10 7.31 44.78
CA VAL A 44 10.75 7.31 43.45
C VAL A 44 9.80 6.78 42.38
N MET A 45 9.11 5.67 42.63
CA MET A 45 8.12 5.10 41.70
C MET A 45 6.96 6.06 41.44
N ALA A 46 6.49 6.78 42.46
CA ALA A 46 5.42 7.77 42.33
C ALA A 46 5.86 8.98 41.49
N LEU A 47 7.04 9.53 41.79
CA LEU A 47 7.62 10.64 41.05
C LEU A 47 7.85 10.25 39.58
N TRP A 48 8.42 9.08 39.34
CA TRP A 48 8.66 8.58 38.00
C TRP A 48 7.36 8.26 37.25
N THR A 49 6.33 7.76 37.95
CA THR A 49 4.99 7.55 37.38
C THR A 49 4.39 8.89 36.93
N ALA A 50 4.45 9.93 37.76
CA ALA A 50 3.98 11.26 37.39
C ALA A 50 4.75 11.83 36.18
N ALA A 51 6.09 11.71 36.20
CA ALA A 51 6.94 12.14 35.09
C ALA A 51 6.63 11.41 33.78
N THR A 52 6.42 10.09 33.83
CA THR A 52 6.11 9.29 32.64
C THR A 52 4.69 9.54 32.11
N ILE A 53 3.70 9.82 32.98
CA ILE A 53 2.36 10.24 32.54
C ILE A 53 2.43 11.56 31.75
N PHE A 54 3.18 12.54 32.26
CA PHE A 54 3.38 13.80 31.57
C PHE A 54 4.15 13.61 30.26
N ALA A 55 5.29 12.92 30.30
CA ALA A 55 6.14 12.73 29.13
C ALA A 55 5.44 11.90 28.04
N TYR A 56 4.62 10.90 28.39
CA TYR A 56 3.81 10.15 27.42
C TYR A 56 2.64 10.96 26.86
N SER A 57 2.23 12.07 27.50
CA SER A 57 1.22 12.96 26.90
C SER A 57 1.77 13.79 25.74
N VAL A 58 3.09 14.04 25.71
CA VAL A 58 3.77 14.87 24.70
C VAL A 58 4.38 13.99 23.62
N GLU A 59 3.91 14.14 22.37
CA GLU A 59 4.31 13.28 21.25
C GLU A 59 5.81 13.33 20.94
N GLU A 60 6.43 14.52 21.01
CA GLU A 60 7.87 14.73 20.77
C GLU A 60 8.77 13.99 21.77
N LEU A 61 8.28 13.75 22.99
CA LEU A 61 9.03 13.10 24.05
C LEU A 61 8.93 11.56 23.99
N ARG A 62 8.02 10.99 23.17
CA ARG A 62 7.79 9.53 23.03
C ARG A 62 8.89 8.80 22.23
N GLY A 63 10.13 9.21 22.43
CA GLY A 63 11.29 8.61 21.80
C GLY A 63 11.91 7.47 22.60
N ARG A 64 12.84 6.78 21.96
CA ARG A 64 13.76 5.81 22.59
C ARG A 64 14.48 6.33 23.85
N PRO A 65 14.93 7.61 23.97
CA PRO A 65 15.62 8.04 25.19
C PRO A 65 14.73 8.01 26.43
N LEU A 66 13.46 8.42 26.31
CA LEU A 66 12.50 8.34 27.42
C LEU A 66 12.24 6.88 27.83
N LEU A 67 12.08 5.99 26.86
CA LEU A 67 11.86 4.56 27.11
C LEU A 67 13.08 3.86 27.71
N ALA A 68 14.28 4.29 27.33
CA ALA A 68 15.52 3.81 27.93
C ALA A 68 15.66 4.30 29.37
N ALA A 69 15.38 5.58 29.64
CA ALA A 69 15.35 6.12 31.00
C ALA A 69 14.29 5.40 31.84
N ASP A 70 13.11 5.13 31.28
CA ASP A 70 12.04 4.40 31.95
C ASP A 70 12.45 2.97 32.31
N MET A 71 13.15 2.29 31.40
CA MET A 71 13.72 0.98 31.67
C MET A 71 14.79 1.03 32.76
N LEU A 72 15.69 2.02 32.72
CA LEU A 72 16.77 2.17 33.70
C LEU A 72 16.22 2.43 35.11
N VAL A 73 15.25 3.32 35.26
CA VAL A 73 14.60 3.57 36.56
C VAL A 73 13.87 2.32 37.04
N THR A 74 13.17 1.62 36.13
CA THR A 74 12.48 0.35 36.46
C THR A 74 13.44 -0.71 36.98
N VAL A 75 14.53 -0.95 36.26
CA VAL A 75 15.57 -1.91 36.66
C VAL A 75 16.26 -1.44 37.94
N GLY A 76 16.58 -0.15 38.10
CA GLY A 76 17.18 0.38 39.32
C GLY A 76 16.32 0.15 40.56
N CYS A 77 15.01 0.43 40.47
CA CYS A 77 14.07 0.13 41.55
C CYS A 77 13.99 -1.37 41.84
N LEU A 78 13.99 -2.23 40.81
CA LEU A 78 13.99 -3.68 40.98
C LEU A 78 15.28 -4.16 41.68
N LEU A 79 16.44 -3.70 41.26
CA LEU A 79 17.73 -4.05 41.85
C LEU A 79 17.90 -3.53 43.29
N SER A 80 17.10 -2.54 43.71
CA SER A 80 17.06 -2.07 45.11
C SER A 80 16.28 -3.00 46.05
N THR A 81 15.45 -3.91 45.50
CA THR A 81 14.61 -4.84 46.26
C THR A 81 15.37 -5.59 47.36
N PRO A 82 16.56 -6.15 47.12
CA PRO A 82 17.22 -6.94 48.14
C PRO A 82 17.71 -6.14 49.34
N ALA A 83 18.12 -4.88 49.13
CA ALA A 83 18.50 -3.97 50.22
C ALA A 83 17.30 -3.59 51.11
N ILE A 84 16.08 -3.70 50.58
CA ILE A 84 14.84 -3.30 51.26
C ILE A 84 14.21 -4.48 52.00
N GLN A 85 14.16 -5.65 51.36
CA GLN A 85 13.46 -6.83 51.89
C GLN A 85 14.26 -7.54 52.98
N GLY A 86 15.59 -7.55 52.86
CA GLY A 86 16.47 -8.21 53.82
C GLY A 86 16.40 -9.75 53.77
N PRO A 87 17.28 -10.45 54.52
CA PRO A 87 17.39 -11.91 54.48
C PRO A 87 16.16 -12.64 55.02
N HIS A 88 15.38 -12.04 55.93
CA HIS A 88 14.26 -12.71 56.59
C HIS A 88 12.95 -12.77 55.78
N GLN A 89 12.84 -12.03 54.67
CA GLN A 89 11.68 -12.08 53.76
C GLN A 89 11.99 -12.77 52.42
N GLN A 90 13.02 -13.62 52.38
CA GLN A 90 13.38 -14.44 51.22
C GLN A 90 12.16 -15.23 50.70
N GLY A 91 11.75 -14.94 49.46
CA GLY A 91 10.60 -15.59 48.79
C GLY A 91 9.35 -14.72 48.63
N SER A 92 9.30 -13.53 49.26
CA SER A 92 8.18 -12.60 49.08
C SER A 92 8.22 -11.89 47.72
N MET A 93 7.05 -11.51 47.20
CA MET A 93 6.95 -10.78 45.94
C MET A 93 7.57 -9.37 46.08
N PRO A 94 8.46 -8.93 45.17
CA PRO A 94 9.02 -7.59 45.17
C PRO A 94 7.95 -6.50 45.17
N ILE A 95 8.17 -5.39 45.87
CA ILE A 95 7.27 -4.22 45.87
C ILE A 95 7.09 -3.67 44.43
N THR A 96 8.11 -3.86 43.59
CA THR A 96 8.16 -3.41 42.18
C THR A 96 7.51 -4.38 41.20
N ALA A 97 7.08 -5.58 41.63
CA ALA A 97 6.74 -6.72 40.78
C ALA A 97 5.65 -6.45 39.74
N THR A 98 4.60 -5.70 40.06
CA THR A 98 3.57 -5.33 39.07
C THR A 98 3.92 -4.04 38.33
N TRP A 99 4.63 -3.12 38.98
CA TRP A 99 4.97 -1.81 38.42
C TRP A 99 5.97 -1.90 37.27
N MET A 100 6.91 -2.84 37.33
CA MET A 100 7.88 -3.12 36.25
C MET A 100 7.23 -3.43 34.89
N GLY A 101 5.99 -3.95 34.90
CA GLY A 101 5.21 -4.20 33.69
C GLY A 101 5.00 -2.93 32.87
N GLY A 102 4.95 -1.76 33.49
CA GLY A 102 4.72 -0.48 32.81
C GLY A 102 5.78 -0.18 31.75
N ALA A 103 7.06 -0.45 32.04
CA ALA A 103 8.15 -0.24 31.10
C ALA A 103 8.13 -1.25 29.94
N VAL A 104 7.80 -2.52 30.24
CA VAL A 104 7.66 -3.58 29.23
C VAL A 104 6.52 -3.26 28.26
N LEU A 105 5.38 -2.83 28.79
CA LEU A 105 4.23 -2.42 27.99
C LEU A 105 4.56 -1.20 27.13
N ALA A 106 5.26 -0.20 27.67
CA ALA A 106 5.68 1.00 26.93
C ALA A 106 6.59 0.66 25.73
N TRP A 107 7.58 -0.22 25.93
CA TRP A 107 8.42 -0.75 24.84
C TRP A 107 7.62 -1.58 23.83
N GLY A 108 6.64 -2.35 24.29
CA GLY A 108 5.71 -3.08 23.43
C GLY A 108 4.89 -2.15 22.54
N VAL A 109 4.29 -1.10 23.11
CA VAL A 109 3.52 -0.10 22.37
C VAL A 109 4.40 0.59 21.31
N HIS A 110 5.59 1.05 21.68
CA HIS A 110 6.48 1.77 20.78
C HIS A 110 7.11 0.87 19.70
N GLY A 111 7.84 -0.18 20.10
CA GLY A 111 8.63 -1.01 19.18
C GLY A 111 7.97 -2.32 18.74
N GLY A 112 6.73 -2.58 19.17
CA GLY A 112 5.98 -3.79 18.83
C GLY A 112 6.47 -5.05 19.55
N ARG A 113 6.05 -6.23 19.06
CA ARG A 113 6.26 -7.52 19.76
C ARG A 113 7.71 -7.82 20.16
N ARG A 114 8.67 -7.46 19.30
CA ARG A 114 10.10 -7.75 19.52
C ARG A 114 10.67 -6.87 20.62
N ALA A 115 10.30 -5.59 20.63
CA ALA A 115 10.73 -4.65 21.65
C ALA A 115 10.09 -4.98 23.01
N GLY A 116 8.81 -5.33 23.04
CA GLY A 116 8.14 -5.81 24.26
C GLY A 116 8.80 -7.08 24.83
N ALA A 117 9.15 -8.05 23.97
CA ALA A 117 9.87 -9.26 24.40
C ALA A 117 11.28 -8.94 24.93
N ALA A 118 12.03 -8.05 24.26
CA ALA A 118 13.36 -7.65 24.72
C ALA A 118 13.30 -6.92 26.06
N ALA A 119 12.33 -6.03 26.25
CA ALA A 119 12.09 -5.35 27.52
C ALA A 119 11.72 -6.33 28.64
N ALA A 120 10.84 -7.31 28.36
CA ALA A 120 10.51 -8.37 29.31
C ALA A 120 11.75 -9.20 29.69
N ALA A 121 12.61 -9.54 28.72
CA ALA A 121 13.84 -10.26 28.98
C ALA A 121 14.79 -9.50 29.92
N ILE A 122 14.97 -8.19 29.71
CA ILE A 122 15.80 -7.34 30.57
C ILE A 122 15.28 -7.34 32.01
N VAL A 123 13.98 -7.13 32.18
CA VAL A 123 13.35 -7.09 33.52
C VAL A 123 13.41 -8.47 34.19
N SER A 124 13.14 -9.55 33.46
CA SER A 124 13.21 -10.92 34.00
C SER A 124 14.63 -11.33 34.37
N LEU A 125 15.65 -10.94 33.60
CA LEU A 125 17.05 -11.17 33.97
C LEU A 125 17.45 -10.42 35.24
N ALA A 126 16.99 -9.17 35.38
CA ALA A 126 17.20 -8.40 36.61
C ALA A 126 16.48 -9.03 37.82
N ASP A 127 15.24 -9.50 37.66
CA ASP A 127 14.49 -10.19 38.72
C ASP A 127 15.18 -11.51 39.12
N LEU A 128 15.63 -12.32 38.14
CA LEU A 128 16.40 -13.53 38.40
C LEU A 128 17.70 -13.25 39.15
N TRP A 129 18.43 -12.21 38.75
CA TRP A 129 19.66 -11.82 39.44
C TRP A 129 19.41 -11.42 40.89
N THR A 130 18.34 -10.66 41.17
CA THR A 130 17.99 -10.29 42.56
C THR A 130 17.66 -11.49 43.45
N ARG A 131 17.18 -12.59 42.86
CA ARG A 131 16.83 -13.84 43.58
C ARG A 131 18.04 -14.74 43.77
N ASP A 132 18.89 -14.88 42.75
CA ASP A 132 20.10 -15.70 42.79
C ASP A 132 21.09 -15.21 43.85
N VAL A 133 21.33 -13.89 43.91
CA VAL A 133 22.23 -13.28 44.90
C VAL A 133 21.81 -13.56 46.35
N PHE A 134 20.53 -13.87 46.60
CA PHE A 134 19.98 -14.08 47.94
C PHE A 134 19.59 -15.53 48.24
N GLY A 135 20.00 -16.48 47.39
CA GLY A 135 19.97 -17.90 47.72
C GLY A 135 18.58 -18.54 47.80
N SER A 136 17.53 -17.88 47.29
CA SER A 136 16.27 -18.58 47.01
C SER A 136 16.56 -19.63 45.94
N GLY A 137 16.69 -20.90 46.36
CA GLY A 137 17.17 -21.97 45.50
C GLY A 137 16.45 -22.02 44.14
N ALA A 138 17.17 -22.43 43.09
CA ALA A 138 16.71 -22.48 41.70
C ALA A 138 15.43 -23.34 41.44
N GLY A 139 14.86 -23.97 42.47
CA GLY A 139 13.66 -24.81 42.39
C GLY A 139 12.34 -24.04 42.30
N ASP A 140 12.26 -22.81 42.82
CA ASP A 140 11.05 -21.97 42.79
C ASP A 140 11.21 -20.82 41.79
N LEU A 141 11.55 -21.14 40.54
CA LEU A 141 11.45 -20.17 39.44
C LEU A 141 9.98 -19.73 39.35
N PRO A 142 9.65 -18.43 39.50
CA PRO A 142 8.30 -17.94 39.31
C PRO A 142 8.02 -17.83 37.81
N VAL A 143 8.00 -18.99 37.15
CA VAL A 143 7.78 -19.14 35.71
C VAL A 143 6.53 -18.36 35.31
N ASN A 144 5.48 -18.40 36.14
CA ASN A 144 4.24 -17.67 35.91
C ASN A 144 4.45 -16.15 35.75
N GLY A 145 5.17 -15.49 36.65
CA GLY A 145 5.36 -14.03 36.58
C GLY A 145 6.19 -13.61 35.36
N THR A 146 7.28 -14.33 35.10
CA THR A 146 8.13 -14.11 33.92
C THR A 146 7.37 -14.36 32.62
N VAL A 147 6.66 -15.49 32.52
CA VAL A 147 5.86 -15.83 31.34
C VAL A 147 4.74 -14.82 31.12
N LEU A 148 4.04 -14.38 32.18
CA LEU A 148 3.00 -13.36 32.07
C LEU A 148 3.57 -12.02 31.59
N LEU A 149 4.76 -11.63 32.04
CA LEU A 149 5.42 -10.39 31.61
C LEU A 149 5.82 -10.44 30.13
N PHE A 150 6.41 -11.56 29.69
CA PHE A 150 6.72 -11.81 28.28
C PHE A 150 5.44 -11.79 27.43
N LEU A 151 4.41 -12.51 27.87
CA LEU A 151 3.13 -12.58 27.18
C LEU A 151 2.49 -11.19 27.07
N ALA A 152 2.48 -10.41 28.15
CA ALA A 152 1.95 -9.05 28.16
C ALA A 152 2.71 -8.15 27.17
N GLY A 153 4.05 -8.13 27.22
CA GLY A 153 4.87 -7.33 26.30
C GLY A 153 4.69 -7.72 24.83
N VAL A 154 4.65 -9.04 24.54
CA VAL A 154 4.46 -9.56 23.19
C VAL A 154 3.05 -9.29 22.66
N LEU A 155 2.01 -9.56 23.46
CA LEU A 155 0.62 -9.36 23.08
C LEU A 155 0.31 -7.88 22.86
N VAL A 156 0.68 -7.01 23.80
CA VAL A 156 0.46 -5.57 23.65
C VAL A 156 1.27 -5.04 22.46
N GLY A 157 2.51 -5.47 22.28
CA GLY A 157 3.29 -5.12 21.10
C GLY A 157 2.79 -5.74 19.78
N HIS A 158 2.03 -6.82 19.82
CA HIS A 158 1.37 -7.38 18.65
C HIS A 158 0.12 -6.57 18.29
N VAL A 159 -0.75 -6.32 19.28
CA VAL A 159 -1.99 -5.53 19.13
C VAL A 159 -1.68 -4.11 18.69
N ALA A 160 -0.68 -3.44 19.29
CA ALA A 160 -0.28 -2.09 18.88
C ALA A 160 0.19 -2.04 17.41
N ARG A 161 0.91 -3.08 16.95
CA ARG A 161 1.31 -3.17 15.54
C ARG A 161 0.13 -3.43 14.60
N LEU A 162 -0.78 -4.33 14.98
CA LEU A 162 -2.00 -4.57 14.19
C LEU A 162 -2.86 -3.31 14.08
N ALA A 163 -3.01 -2.57 15.19
CA ALA A 163 -3.73 -1.31 15.22
C ALA A 163 -3.10 -0.27 14.27
N ARG A 164 -1.78 -0.08 14.33
CA ARG A 164 -1.07 0.82 13.39
C ARG A 164 -1.21 0.39 11.93
N GLN A 165 -1.13 -0.91 11.65
CA GLN A 165 -1.31 -1.44 10.29
C GLN A 165 -2.74 -1.26 9.79
N ALA A 166 -3.74 -1.48 10.64
CA ALA A 166 -5.14 -1.25 10.31
C ALA A 166 -5.42 0.23 10.03
N GLU A 167 -4.85 1.13 10.83
CA GLU A 167 -4.98 2.57 10.63
C GLU A 167 -4.35 3.01 9.30
N ALA A 168 -3.13 2.57 9.00
CA ALA A 168 -2.46 2.89 7.73
C ALA A 168 -3.25 2.39 6.51
N ARG A 169 -3.81 1.17 6.58
CA ARG A 169 -4.67 0.63 5.52
C ARG A 169 -5.98 1.43 5.38
N MET A 170 -6.57 1.84 6.49
CA MET A 170 -7.80 2.62 6.47
C MET A 170 -7.57 4.01 5.88
N GLN A 171 -6.45 4.66 6.20
CA GLN A 171 -6.05 5.92 5.58
C GLN A 171 -5.87 5.76 4.06
N GLN A 172 -5.17 4.72 3.62
CA GLN A 172 -5.02 4.41 2.19
C GLN A 172 -6.38 4.18 1.49
N ALA A 173 -7.29 3.44 2.14
CA ALA A 173 -8.63 3.20 1.61
C ALA A 173 -9.43 4.51 1.47
N ILE A 174 -9.36 5.39 2.47
CA ILE A 174 -10.01 6.71 2.45
C ILE A 174 -9.44 7.59 1.33
N GLU A 175 -8.12 7.60 1.15
CA GLU A 175 -7.47 8.36 0.07
C GLU A 175 -7.89 7.86 -1.32
N LEU A 176 -7.92 6.55 -1.52
CA LEU A 176 -8.37 5.92 -2.77
C LEU A 176 -9.85 6.24 -3.05
N GLU A 177 -10.71 6.17 -2.02
CA GLU A 177 -12.12 6.49 -2.15
C GLU A 177 -12.33 7.98 -2.47
N ALA A 178 -11.61 8.88 -1.80
CA ALA A 178 -11.66 10.31 -2.07
C ALA A 178 -11.20 10.63 -3.50
N ALA A 179 -10.11 10.00 -3.95
CA ALA A 179 -9.64 10.12 -5.34
C ALA A 179 -10.66 9.58 -6.35
N GLY A 180 -11.35 8.48 -6.02
CA GLY A 180 -12.43 7.91 -6.84
C GLY A 180 -13.62 8.86 -6.97
N ARG A 181 -14.09 9.43 -5.85
CA ARG A 181 -15.21 10.39 -5.84
C ARG A 181 -14.91 11.65 -6.64
N GLU A 182 -13.69 12.19 -6.52
CA GLU A 182 -13.30 13.37 -7.29
C GLU A 182 -13.24 13.06 -8.79
N ARG A 183 -12.74 11.88 -9.18
CA ARG A 183 -12.80 11.43 -10.57
C ARG A 183 -14.22 11.32 -11.09
N GLU A 184 -15.13 10.75 -10.32
CA GLU A 184 -16.53 10.62 -10.72
C GLU A 184 -17.20 11.99 -10.89
N ARG A 185 -16.90 12.94 -9.99
CA ARG A 185 -17.35 14.33 -10.09
C ARG A 185 -16.81 15.00 -11.36
N LEU A 186 -15.52 14.84 -11.66
CA LEU A 186 -14.91 15.38 -12.88
C LEU A 186 -15.53 14.75 -14.14
N ALA A 187 -15.74 13.44 -14.15
CA ALA A 187 -16.36 12.73 -15.27
C ALA A 187 -17.78 13.24 -15.54
N ARG A 188 -18.61 13.39 -14.48
CA ARG A 188 -19.95 13.99 -14.59
C ARG A 188 -19.89 15.44 -15.09
N GLY A 189 -18.99 16.25 -14.54
CA GLY A 189 -18.82 17.65 -14.98
C GLY A 189 -18.40 17.78 -16.45
N ILE A 190 -17.48 16.93 -16.92
CA ILE A 190 -17.04 16.88 -18.33
C ILE A 190 -18.20 16.44 -19.24
N HIS A 191 -18.99 15.46 -18.81
CA HIS A 191 -20.13 14.95 -19.56
C HIS A 191 -21.23 16.00 -19.73
N ASP A 192 -21.61 16.66 -18.64
CA ASP A 192 -22.75 17.58 -18.62
C ASP A 192 -22.41 18.95 -19.26
N SER A 193 -21.15 19.40 -19.23
CA SER A 193 -20.80 20.74 -19.72
C SER A 193 -20.07 20.74 -21.06
N VAL A 194 -19.05 19.89 -21.25
CA VAL A 194 -18.18 19.96 -22.44
C VAL A 194 -18.71 19.08 -23.56
N LEU A 195 -19.03 17.82 -23.28
CA LEU A 195 -19.59 16.92 -24.30
C LEU A 195 -20.95 17.42 -24.79
N GLN A 196 -21.78 17.95 -23.90
CA GLN A 196 -23.08 18.51 -24.26
C GLN A 196 -22.96 19.75 -25.16
N VAL A 197 -22.00 20.64 -24.90
CA VAL A 197 -21.74 21.82 -25.76
C VAL A 197 -21.17 21.40 -27.11
N LEU A 198 -20.21 20.47 -27.14
CA LEU A 198 -19.65 19.95 -28.39
C LEU A 198 -20.71 19.27 -29.25
N ALA A 199 -21.59 18.46 -28.66
CA ALA A 199 -22.72 17.84 -29.35
C ALA A 199 -23.72 18.88 -29.90
N LEU A 200 -23.96 19.97 -29.14
CA LEU A 200 -24.80 21.08 -29.60
C LEU A 200 -24.17 21.81 -30.80
N VAL A 201 -22.87 22.12 -30.71
CA VAL A 201 -22.11 22.78 -31.79
C VAL A 201 -22.08 21.91 -33.04
N GLN A 202 -21.82 20.60 -32.89
CA GLN A 202 -21.87 19.64 -33.98
C GLN A 202 -23.24 19.67 -34.68
N ARG A 203 -24.32 19.50 -33.92
CA ARG A 203 -25.69 19.43 -34.46
C ARG A 203 -26.13 20.74 -35.11
N ARG A 204 -25.73 21.89 -34.55
CA ARG A 204 -26.06 23.21 -35.09
C ARG A 204 -25.26 23.52 -36.36
N GLY A 205 -23.96 23.21 -36.35
CA GLY A 205 -23.04 23.43 -37.47
C GLY A 205 -23.47 22.67 -38.72
N LEU A 206 -23.76 21.37 -38.58
CA LEU A 206 -24.26 20.52 -39.68
C LEU A 206 -25.57 21.04 -40.30
N ARG A 207 -26.41 21.71 -39.51
CA ARG A 207 -27.71 22.20 -39.93
C ARG A 207 -27.67 23.57 -40.61
N ILE A 208 -26.62 24.37 -40.35
CA ILE A 208 -26.41 25.68 -40.97
C ILE A 208 -25.71 25.55 -42.33
N GLY A 209 -24.76 24.61 -42.46
CA GLY A 209 -24.02 24.40 -43.71
C GLY A 209 -22.86 25.38 -43.92
N GLY A 210 -22.06 25.17 -44.97
CA GLY A 210 -20.86 25.97 -45.26
C GLY A 210 -19.73 25.76 -44.24
N GLU A 211 -18.97 26.80 -43.91
CA GLU A 211 -17.89 26.76 -42.91
C GLU A 211 -18.38 26.29 -41.52
N ALA A 212 -19.65 26.56 -41.18
CA ALA A 212 -20.25 26.12 -39.92
C ALA A 212 -20.41 24.58 -39.84
N ALA A 213 -20.57 23.88 -40.97
CA ALA A 213 -20.62 22.43 -41.00
C ALA A 213 -19.24 21.81 -40.74
N GLU A 214 -18.17 22.46 -41.20
CA GLU A 214 -16.80 22.03 -40.92
C GLU A 214 -16.45 22.18 -39.42
N LEU A 215 -16.82 23.31 -38.81
CA LEU A 215 -16.72 23.52 -37.35
C LEU A 215 -17.52 22.48 -36.56
N GLY A 216 -18.72 22.12 -37.04
CA GLY A 216 -19.53 21.07 -36.42
C GLY A 216 -18.86 19.69 -36.49
N ARG A 217 -18.23 19.36 -37.62
CA ARG A 217 -17.48 18.10 -37.80
C ARG A 217 -16.27 18.03 -36.87
N LEU A 218 -15.49 19.11 -36.78
CA LEU A 218 -14.36 19.23 -35.86
C LEU A 218 -14.79 19.09 -34.39
N ALA A 219 -15.91 19.70 -33.99
CA ALA A 219 -16.45 19.55 -32.64
C ALA A 219 -16.81 18.09 -32.31
N GLY A 220 -17.34 17.34 -33.28
CA GLY A 220 -17.62 15.91 -33.14
C GLY A 220 -16.37 15.04 -33.03
N GLU A 221 -15.31 15.37 -33.77
CA GLU A 221 -14.01 14.69 -33.66
C GLU A 221 -13.39 14.93 -32.26
N GLN A 222 -13.47 16.16 -31.75
CA GLN A 222 -13.00 16.49 -30.40
C GLN A 222 -13.84 15.83 -29.30
N GLU A 223 -15.17 15.72 -29.49
CA GLU A 223 -16.04 14.97 -28.58
C GLU A 223 -15.62 13.49 -28.51
N ALA A 224 -15.40 12.85 -29.67
CA ALA A 224 -14.98 11.47 -29.75
C ALA A 224 -13.60 11.27 -29.10
N ALA A 225 -12.63 12.15 -29.36
CA ALA A 225 -11.30 12.11 -28.75
C ALA A 225 -11.36 12.28 -27.21
N LEU A 226 -12.18 13.20 -26.71
CA LEU A 226 -12.36 13.43 -25.27
C LEU A 226 -13.06 12.25 -24.59
N ARG A 227 -14.10 11.68 -25.23
CA ARG A 227 -14.81 10.51 -24.72
C ARG A 227 -13.89 9.29 -24.63
N GLU A 228 -12.94 9.18 -25.56
CA GLU A 228 -11.93 8.15 -25.56
C GLU A 228 -10.85 8.38 -24.48
N LEU A 229 -10.41 9.62 -24.25
CA LEU A 229 -9.53 9.96 -23.13
C LEU A 229 -10.15 9.70 -21.75
N VAL A 230 -11.47 9.93 -21.61
CA VAL A 230 -12.21 9.65 -20.37
C VAL A 230 -12.41 8.14 -20.15
N ARG A 231 -12.49 7.35 -21.22
CA ARG A 231 -12.54 5.87 -21.16
C ARG A 231 -11.17 5.21 -20.98
N LEU A 232 -10.11 5.81 -21.52
CA LEU A 232 -8.78 5.19 -21.65
C LEU A 232 -7.77 5.57 -20.56
N ARG A 233 -8.16 6.03 -19.36
CA ARG A 233 -7.21 5.98 -18.23
C ARG A 233 -7.17 4.55 -17.70
N PRO A 234 -6.11 3.77 -17.98
CA PRO A 234 -6.03 2.41 -17.50
C PRO A 234 -5.92 2.48 -15.97
N GLU A 235 -6.76 1.71 -15.28
CA GLU A 235 -6.33 1.18 -14.00
C GLU A 235 -5.07 0.34 -14.25
N ALA A 236 -3.92 0.83 -13.83
CA ALA A 236 -2.77 -0.03 -13.58
C ALA A 236 -2.10 0.40 -12.28
N PRO A 237 -1.69 -0.56 -11.43
CA PRO A 237 -1.33 -1.93 -11.80
C PRO A 237 -2.20 -3.02 -11.13
N THR A 238 -2.72 -3.95 -11.94
CA THR A 238 -2.91 -5.34 -11.50
C THR A 238 -1.52 -5.96 -11.35
N ALA A 239 -1.08 -6.20 -10.12
CA ALA A 239 0.17 -6.91 -9.86
C ALA A 239 0.07 -8.34 -10.43
N GLY A 240 1.09 -8.79 -11.18
CA GLY A 240 1.19 -10.16 -11.68
C GLY A 240 1.49 -10.26 -13.19
N THR A 241 1.34 -11.46 -13.73
CA THR A 241 1.50 -11.80 -15.15
C THR A 241 0.16 -12.12 -15.79
N ALA A 242 0.02 -11.90 -17.10
CA ALA A 242 -1.17 -12.23 -17.89
C ALA A 242 -0.78 -12.86 -19.24
N ASP A 243 -1.65 -13.72 -19.78
CA ASP A 243 -1.51 -14.29 -21.13
C ASP A 243 -2.05 -13.29 -22.17
N LEU A 244 -1.15 -12.67 -22.92
CA LEU A 244 -1.52 -11.77 -24.03
C LEU A 244 -2.36 -12.50 -25.08
N GLY A 245 -2.08 -13.77 -25.36
CA GLY A 245 -2.84 -14.55 -26.33
C GLY A 245 -4.31 -14.66 -25.94
N ALA A 246 -4.61 -14.85 -24.65
CA ALA A 246 -5.98 -14.88 -24.14
C ALA A 246 -6.69 -13.53 -24.31
N LEU A 247 -5.99 -12.42 -24.04
CA LEU A 247 -6.55 -11.08 -24.22
C LEU A 247 -6.85 -10.79 -25.70
N LEU A 248 -5.95 -11.16 -26.61
CA LEU A 248 -6.15 -10.96 -28.05
C LEU A 248 -7.30 -11.82 -28.59
N ARG A 249 -7.43 -13.07 -28.13
CA ARG A 249 -8.54 -13.96 -28.54
C ARG A 249 -9.91 -13.40 -28.17
N ALA A 250 -10.01 -12.50 -27.18
CA ALA A 250 -11.26 -11.82 -26.86
C ALA A 250 -11.77 -10.90 -27.98
N TYR A 251 -10.88 -10.46 -28.90
CA TYR A 251 -11.26 -9.69 -30.09
C TYR A 251 -11.70 -10.58 -31.27
N SER A 252 -11.60 -11.90 -31.17
CA SER A 252 -12.05 -12.81 -32.23
C SER A 252 -13.54 -12.65 -32.47
N SER A 253 -13.93 -12.50 -33.73
CA SER A 253 -15.32 -12.33 -34.13
C SER A 253 -15.57 -12.90 -35.52
N GLY A 254 -16.79 -12.77 -36.05
CA GLY A 254 -17.10 -13.23 -37.42
C GLY A 254 -16.27 -12.55 -38.52
N THR A 255 -15.63 -11.42 -38.24
CA THR A 255 -14.80 -10.67 -39.19
C THR A 255 -13.35 -10.52 -38.74
N VAL A 256 -13.02 -10.88 -37.49
CA VAL A 256 -11.67 -10.77 -36.93
C VAL A 256 -11.13 -12.16 -36.64
N THR A 257 -10.07 -12.54 -37.35
CA THR A 257 -9.36 -13.80 -37.12
C THR A 257 -8.14 -13.54 -36.24
N VAL A 258 -8.04 -14.24 -35.11
CA VAL A 258 -6.91 -14.12 -34.19
C VAL A 258 -6.10 -15.40 -34.20
N SER A 259 -4.81 -15.28 -34.47
CA SER A 259 -3.84 -16.38 -34.47
C SER A 259 -2.74 -16.10 -33.45
N THR A 260 -2.61 -17.00 -32.49
CA THR A 260 -1.64 -16.91 -31.38
C THR A 260 -0.94 -18.26 -31.22
N PRO A 261 0.27 -18.33 -30.67
CA PRO A 261 0.94 -19.60 -30.42
C PRO A 261 0.16 -20.47 -29.44
N ALA A 262 0.38 -21.78 -29.50
CA ALA A 262 -0.23 -22.71 -28.53
C ALA A 262 0.32 -22.51 -27.11
N THR A 263 1.54 -22.01 -26.99
CA THR A 263 2.17 -21.65 -25.72
C THR A 263 1.66 -20.29 -25.24
N PRO A 264 1.27 -20.14 -23.96
CA PRO A 264 0.83 -18.85 -23.41
C PRO A 264 1.90 -17.76 -23.55
N LEU A 265 1.48 -16.58 -24.01
CA LEU A 265 2.32 -15.39 -24.14
C LEU A 265 2.30 -14.63 -22.81
N THR A 266 3.00 -15.17 -21.82
CA THR A 266 3.01 -14.64 -20.45
C THR A 266 3.86 -13.37 -20.36
N LEU A 267 3.21 -12.24 -20.11
CA LEU A 267 3.84 -10.93 -19.95
C LEU A 267 3.46 -10.32 -18.58
N PRO A 268 4.20 -9.32 -18.08
CA PRO A 268 3.68 -8.47 -17.01
C PRO A 268 2.28 -7.97 -17.36
N ALA A 269 1.33 -8.03 -16.42
CA ALA A 269 -0.08 -7.78 -16.71
C ALA A 269 -0.33 -6.40 -17.36
N ARG A 270 0.46 -5.39 -16.97
CA ARG A 270 0.48 -4.08 -17.62
C ARG A 270 0.89 -4.17 -19.09
N THR A 271 1.98 -4.87 -19.41
CA THR A 271 2.47 -5.02 -20.79
C THR A 271 1.45 -5.77 -21.65
N ALA A 272 0.90 -6.89 -21.14
CA ALA A 272 -0.15 -7.63 -21.83
C ALA A 272 -1.39 -6.77 -22.11
N GLY A 273 -1.84 -6.01 -21.10
CA GLY A 273 -2.99 -5.12 -21.21
C GLY A 273 -2.79 -4.00 -22.22
N GLU A 274 -1.64 -3.32 -22.19
CA GLU A 274 -1.35 -2.23 -23.14
C GLU A 274 -1.19 -2.74 -24.58
N MET A 275 -0.56 -3.91 -24.78
CA MET A 275 -0.49 -4.53 -26.12
C MET A 275 -1.87 -4.94 -26.65
N ALA A 276 -2.71 -5.55 -25.82
CA ALA A 276 -4.07 -5.92 -26.21
C ALA A 276 -4.93 -4.68 -26.52
N ALA A 277 -4.81 -3.62 -25.72
CA ALA A 277 -5.49 -2.35 -25.97
C ALA A 277 -5.01 -1.68 -27.27
N ALA A 278 -3.71 -1.72 -27.56
CA ALA A 278 -3.16 -1.20 -28.81
C ALA A 278 -3.68 -1.98 -30.03
N ALA A 279 -3.78 -3.31 -29.93
CA ALA A 279 -4.42 -4.13 -30.96
C ALA A 279 -5.91 -3.81 -31.14
N GLY A 280 -6.64 -3.60 -30.04
CA GLY A 280 -8.03 -3.14 -30.07
C GLY A 280 -8.20 -1.81 -30.80
N ALA A 281 -7.34 -0.83 -30.51
CA ALA A 281 -7.34 0.47 -31.19
C ALA A 281 -7.03 0.35 -32.69
N ALA A 282 -6.15 -0.58 -33.08
CA ALA A 282 -5.90 -0.89 -34.49
C ALA A 282 -7.14 -1.48 -35.17
N LEU A 283 -7.84 -2.42 -34.53
CA LEU A 283 -9.09 -3.00 -35.05
C LEU A 283 -10.21 -1.95 -35.15
N ASP A 284 -10.30 -1.02 -34.21
CA ASP A 284 -11.26 0.10 -34.29
C ASP A 284 -10.98 1.00 -35.50
N ASN A 285 -9.70 1.20 -35.86
CA ASN A 285 -9.34 1.90 -37.09
C ASN A 285 -9.79 1.12 -38.33
N VAL A 286 -9.67 -0.21 -38.34
CA VAL A 286 -10.18 -1.04 -39.44
C VAL A 286 -11.68 -0.82 -39.59
N VAL A 287 -12.46 -0.89 -38.51
CA VAL A 287 -13.91 -0.66 -38.54
C VAL A 287 -14.24 0.74 -39.05
N ARG A 288 -13.51 1.75 -38.59
CA ARG A 288 -13.73 3.16 -38.95
C ARG A 288 -13.44 3.46 -40.42
N HIS A 289 -12.37 2.88 -40.97
CA HIS A 289 -11.86 3.24 -42.30
C HIS A 289 -12.22 2.23 -43.39
N CYS A 290 -12.44 0.97 -43.03
CA CYS A 290 -12.78 -0.12 -43.95
C CYS A 290 -14.25 -0.57 -43.82
N GLY A 291 -14.92 -0.19 -42.73
CA GLY A 291 -16.32 -0.50 -42.45
C GLY A 291 -16.51 -1.66 -41.48
N ALA A 292 -17.69 -1.74 -40.86
CA ALA A 292 -17.98 -2.67 -39.75
C ALA A 292 -17.92 -4.17 -40.10
N ARG A 293 -17.89 -4.52 -41.40
CA ARG A 293 -17.77 -5.91 -41.86
C ARG A 293 -16.43 -6.23 -42.52
N ALA A 294 -15.47 -5.32 -42.44
CA ALA A 294 -14.16 -5.53 -43.04
C ALA A 294 -13.42 -6.68 -42.32
N PRO A 295 -12.81 -7.61 -43.08
CA PRO A 295 -12.00 -8.65 -42.48
C PRO A 295 -10.71 -8.06 -41.90
N ALA A 296 -10.31 -8.57 -40.73
CA ALA A 296 -9.04 -8.24 -40.10
C ALA A 296 -8.39 -9.50 -39.52
N TRP A 297 -7.06 -9.48 -39.47
CA TRP A 297 -6.25 -10.55 -38.90
C TRP A 297 -5.36 -9.98 -37.79
N VAL A 298 -5.33 -10.67 -36.66
CA VAL A 298 -4.41 -10.39 -35.56
C VAL A 298 -3.50 -11.59 -35.41
N PHE A 299 -2.20 -11.37 -35.52
CA PHE A 299 -1.18 -12.37 -35.31
C PHE A 299 -0.32 -11.98 -34.11
N ALA A 300 0.03 -12.94 -33.26
CA ALA A 300 0.95 -12.71 -32.16
C ALA A 300 2.05 -13.77 -32.16
N GLU A 301 3.28 -13.38 -31.86
CA GLU A 301 4.44 -14.26 -31.78
C GLU A 301 5.43 -13.84 -30.69
N ASP A 302 6.24 -14.79 -30.24
CA ASP A 302 7.37 -14.60 -29.31
C ASP A 302 8.64 -15.12 -29.99
N ASP A 303 9.61 -14.25 -30.23
CA ASP A 303 10.88 -14.58 -30.87
C ASP A 303 11.99 -14.96 -29.87
N GLY A 304 11.65 -15.10 -28.58
CA GLY A 304 12.57 -15.44 -27.51
C GLY A 304 13.20 -14.24 -26.80
N GLY A 305 12.95 -13.00 -27.25
CA GLY A 305 13.35 -11.76 -26.58
C GLY A 305 12.40 -10.58 -26.80
N THR A 306 11.48 -10.72 -27.75
CA THR A 306 10.51 -9.72 -28.18
C THR A 306 9.18 -10.41 -28.44
N VAL A 307 8.10 -9.81 -27.96
CA VAL A 307 6.76 -10.22 -28.34
C VAL A 307 6.21 -9.24 -29.36
N THR A 308 5.76 -9.76 -30.49
CA THR A 308 5.24 -9.00 -31.62
C THR A 308 3.76 -9.31 -31.82
N VAL A 309 2.96 -8.27 -32.02
CA VAL A 309 1.55 -8.35 -32.42
C VAL A 309 1.35 -7.57 -33.70
N THR A 310 0.82 -8.25 -34.71
CA THR A 310 0.55 -7.69 -36.03
C THR A 310 -0.95 -7.65 -36.28
N VAL A 311 -1.48 -6.48 -36.61
CA VAL A 311 -2.87 -6.29 -37.03
C VAL A 311 -2.89 -5.93 -38.51
N ARG A 312 -3.61 -6.71 -39.32
CA ARG A 312 -3.70 -6.54 -40.76
C ARG A 312 -5.14 -6.43 -41.23
N ASP A 313 -5.38 -5.56 -42.20
CA ASP A 313 -6.65 -5.45 -42.93
C ASP A 313 -6.44 -5.51 -44.46
N GLU A 314 -7.55 -5.66 -45.19
CA GLU A 314 -7.62 -5.58 -46.66
C GLU A 314 -8.36 -4.31 -47.13
N GLY A 315 -8.27 -3.24 -46.35
CA GLY A 315 -8.91 -1.97 -46.62
C GLY A 315 -8.32 -1.19 -47.80
N PRO A 316 -8.79 0.04 -48.02
CA PRO A 316 -8.29 0.92 -49.08
C PRO A 316 -6.82 1.31 -48.91
N GLY A 317 -6.21 1.01 -47.75
CA GLY A 317 -4.87 1.42 -47.39
C GLY A 317 -4.76 2.93 -47.13
N ILE A 318 -3.58 3.34 -46.70
CA ILE A 318 -3.25 4.72 -46.37
C ILE A 318 -2.39 5.29 -47.51
N PRO A 319 -2.85 6.36 -48.20
CA PRO A 319 -2.05 7.05 -49.21
C PRO A 319 -0.72 7.56 -48.65
N ALA A 320 0.34 7.49 -49.46
CA ALA A 320 1.65 8.03 -49.11
C ALA A 320 1.54 9.55 -48.81
N GLY A 321 2.18 10.00 -47.73
CA GLY A 321 2.11 11.39 -47.26
C GLY A 321 0.90 11.73 -46.40
N LEU A 322 -0.15 10.91 -46.35
CA LEU A 322 -1.35 11.22 -45.54
C LEU A 322 -1.07 11.12 -44.03
N LEU A 323 -0.23 10.15 -43.62
CA LEU A 323 0.21 10.02 -42.22
C LEU A 323 1.05 11.21 -41.78
N GLU A 324 1.97 11.66 -42.62
CA GLU A 324 2.85 12.81 -42.37
C GLU A 324 2.07 14.12 -42.35
N GLN A 325 1.08 14.28 -43.24
CA GLN A 325 0.15 15.41 -43.22
C GLN A 325 -0.72 15.41 -41.97
N ALA A 326 -1.29 14.26 -41.60
CA ALA A 326 -2.08 14.14 -40.37
C ALA A 326 -1.23 14.41 -39.11
N GLU A 327 0.06 14.07 -39.13
CA GLU A 327 1.02 14.40 -38.07
C GLU A 327 1.25 15.91 -37.96
N ALA A 328 1.54 16.55 -39.10
CA ALA A 328 1.74 18.00 -39.18
C ALA A 328 0.49 18.80 -38.79
N GLU A 329 -0.70 18.26 -39.07
CA GLU A 329 -1.99 18.86 -38.70
C GLU A 329 -2.46 18.49 -37.28
N GLY A 330 -1.72 17.67 -36.54
CA GLY A 330 -2.08 17.25 -35.18
C GLY A 330 -3.34 16.36 -35.11
N ARG A 331 -3.71 15.68 -36.20
CA ARG A 331 -4.94 14.87 -36.35
C ARG A 331 -4.75 13.37 -36.03
N LEU A 332 -3.58 12.96 -35.55
CA LEU A 332 -3.19 11.54 -35.38
C LEU A 332 -3.74 10.84 -34.13
N GLY A 333 -4.78 11.33 -33.47
CA GLY A 333 -5.17 10.91 -32.11
C GLY A 333 -5.09 9.40 -31.80
N VAL A 334 -5.52 8.52 -32.71
CA VAL A 334 -5.45 7.05 -32.51
C VAL A 334 -4.08 6.45 -32.88
N ALA A 335 -3.45 6.88 -33.98
CA ALA A 335 -2.14 6.37 -34.40
C ALA A 335 -1.02 6.81 -33.43
N GLN A 336 -1.11 8.02 -32.88
CA GLN A 336 -0.22 8.52 -31.85
C GLN A 336 -0.46 7.83 -30.50
N SER A 337 -1.70 7.43 -30.20
CA SER A 337 -2.06 6.62 -29.03
C SER A 337 -1.43 5.22 -29.09
N ILE A 338 -1.46 4.55 -30.24
CA ILE A 338 -0.82 3.22 -30.42
C ILE A 338 0.71 3.36 -30.28
N ARG A 339 1.34 4.31 -30.99
CA ARG A 339 2.79 4.53 -30.92
C ARG A 339 3.25 4.91 -29.51
N GLY A 340 2.52 5.80 -28.83
CA GLY A 340 2.83 6.22 -27.46
C GLY A 340 2.77 5.08 -26.45
N ARG A 341 1.71 4.27 -26.49
CA ARG A 341 1.56 3.10 -25.59
C ARG A 341 2.68 2.10 -25.74
N ILE A 342 3.04 1.77 -26.97
CA ILE A 342 4.11 0.80 -27.24
C ILE A 342 5.48 1.38 -26.89
N ALA A 343 5.72 2.67 -27.16
CA ALA A 343 6.95 3.35 -26.77
C ALA A 343 7.13 3.41 -25.23
N ASP A 344 6.05 3.60 -24.47
CA ASP A 344 6.06 3.57 -22.98
C ASP A 344 6.47 2.20 -22.43
N LEU A 345 6.31 1.13 -23.20
CA LEU A 345 6.76 -0.23 -22.88
C LEU A 345 8.19 -0.51 -23.37
N GLY A 346 8.86 0.48 -23.97
CA GLY A 346 10.17 0.33 -24.61
C GLY A 346 10.11 -0.40 -25.96
N GLY A 347 8.92 -0.47 -26.57
CA GLY A 347 8.68 -1.15 -27.83
C GLY A 347 8.72 -0.24 -29.05
N THR A 348 8.46 -0.83 -30.23
CA THR A 348 8.44 -0.17 -31.53
C THR A 348 7.16 -0.47 -32.30
N VAL A 349 6.74 0.47 -33.15
CA VAL A 349 5.58 0.29 -34.03
C VAL A 349 5.96 0.59 -35.47
N THR A 350 5.70 -0.37 -36.35
CA THR A 350 5.89 -0.26 -37.80
C THR A 350 4.53 -0.29 -38.48
N VAL A 351 4.29 0.61 -39.42
CA VAL A 351 3.05 0.65 -40.21
C VAL A 351 3.42 0.51 -41.67
N VAL A 352 2.92 -0.54 -42.30
CA VAL A 352 3.09 -0.81 -43.74
C VAL A 352 1.71 -0.68 -44.38
N SER A 353 1.58 0.24 -45.33
CA SER A 353 0.31 0.49 -46.00
C SER A 353 0.54 0.98 -47.42
N GLY A 354 -0.44 0.76 -48.31
CA GLY A 354 -0.42 1.30 -49.65
C GLY A 354 -1.81 1.31 -50.30
N PRO A 355 -2.07 2.21 -51.26
CA PRO A 355 -3.38 2.31 -51.91
C PRO A 355 -3.87 0.97 -52.46
N GLY A 356 -5.03 0.51 -51.99
CA GLY A 356 -5.65 -0.76 -52.38
C GLY A 356 -4.96 -2.03 -51.88
N ARG A 357 -3.98 -1.92 -50.98
CA ARG A 357 -3.21 -3.07 -50.43
C ARG A 357 -3.51 -3.37 -48.96
N GLY A 358 -4.46 -2.67 -48.35
CA GLY A 358 -4.73 -2.74 -46.92
C GLY A 358 -3.66 -2.05 -46.07
N THR A 359 -3.78 -2.22 -44.75
CA THR A 359 -2.80 -1.74 -43.77
C THR A 359 -2.36 -2.87 -42.85
N GLU A 360 -1.08 -2.88 -42.54
CA GLU A 360 -0.46 -3.78 -41.58
C GLU A 360 0.26 -2.94 -40.51
N ILE A 361 -0.09 -3.19 -39.25
CA ILE A 361 0.48 -2.51 -38.08
C ILE A 361 1.15 -3.59 -37.24
N GLU A 362 2.47 -3.49 -37.13
CA GLU A 362 3.30 -4.36 -36.30
C GLU A 362 3.72 -3.62 -35.04
N MET A 363 3.49 -4.24 -33.88
CA MET A 363 3.80 -3.70 -32.56
C MET A 363 4.69 -4.69 -31.81
N SER A 364 5.89 -4.28 -31.44
CA SER A 364 6.88 -5.16 -30.80
C SER A 364 7.31 -4.59 -29.47
N VAL A 365 7.39 -5.43 -28.43
CA VAL A 365 7.88 -5.04 -27.11
C VAL A 365 8.98 -5.99 -26.63
N PRO A 366 10.06 -5.47 -26.02
CA PRO A 366 11.11 -6.32 -25.47
C PRO A 366 10.62 -7.02 -24.20
N VAL A 367 10.90 -8.32 -24.09
CA VAL A 367 10.56 -9.14 -22.92
C VAL A 367 11.83 -9.58 -22.20
N SER A 368 12.02 -9.09 -20.97
CA SER A 368 13.17 -9.49 -20.16
C SER A 368 13.06 -10.97 -19.76
N PRO A 369 14.14 -11.77 -19.85
CA PRO A 369 14.11 -13.19 -19.47
C PRO A 369 13.72 -13.43 -18.01
N SER A 370 13.89 -12.43 -17.13
CA SER A 370 13.50 -12.46 -15.71
C SER A 370 11.98 -12.39 -15.46
N ALA A 371 11.16 -12.11 -16.48
CA ALA A 371 9.70 -12.12 -16.38
C ALA A 371 9.09 -13.52 -16.65
N ARG A 372 9.91 -14.53 -16.95
CA ARG A 372 9.50 -15.92 -17.22
C ARG A 372 9.47 -16.81 -15.95
N GLY A 373 9.42 -16.21 -14.77
CA GLY A 373 9.48 -16.90 -13.47
C GLY A 373 8.16 -16.91 -12.73
#